data_AF-A0A6G1IM43-F1
#
_entry.id   AF-A0A6G1IM43-F1
#
_cell.length_a   1.000
_cell.length_b   1.000
_cell.length_c   1.000
_cell.angle_alpha   90.00
_cell.angle_beta   90.00
_cell.angle_gamma   90.00
#
_symmetry.space_group_name_H-M   'P 1'
#
loop_
_entity.id
_entity.type
_entity.pdbx_description
1 polymer ?
#
loop_
_entity_poly.entity_id
_entity_poly.type
_entity_poly.pdbx_seq_one_letter_code
_entity_poly.pdbx_strand_id
1 'polypeptide(L)'
;MSAQVVLLGMLFHDRAFAAYNLASQEELTRLTIPPGRNQLPLRLAQNLDDIPVLRRVIRNVHGWDISPTEPLLYSTVLPYMRILGEVTGFVEITRPYSLRYAGAKAFNENGNVSDEAQNLIMGHASITTYVKHYLPRHITVDTQAVVRGIQPQTAIIRAACTMSRSIDRRRPRRLTPEQSASVNDHPTIRALLDRRARLKRTLTTKDPQYRALTSKINRERQHQRHVLLQEVKKRWEFEQPVRDVERQLDGRGVEPDPELVPEVLLPAQRELVDSVLSKPGPTLQEAMDSRNRAIRAVTLYCGIEEGGMNPTRPGSRGRNAAPPVKSQLAYEEEALEAAKVSVYKELRPTICFICLGNRRLPLDVRTHTFYTSGDLSKHFKRKHLQPIKKGDPIGCNLCQVCLISKEHLQRHAFDVHGTVS
;
A
#
# COMPACT_ATOMS: atom_id res chain seq x y z
N MET A 1 8.73 -1.89 14.79
CA MET A 1 7.29 -2.23 14.63
C MET A 1 7.07 -3.64 15.15
N SER A 2 6.22 -3.82 16.15
CA SER A 2 5.86 -5.14 16.68
C SER A 2 4.70 -5.73 15.86
N ALA A 3 4.84 -6.97 15.38
CA ALA A 3 3.76 -7.67 14.66
C ALA A 3 2.49 -7.80 15.52
N GLN A 4 2.64 -7.90 16.84
CA GLN A 4 1.53 -7.95 17.79
C GLN A 4 0.71 -6.66 17.81
N VAL A 5 1.35 -5.50 17.67
CA VAL A 5 0.65 -4.20 17.63
C VAL A 5 -0.25 -4.12 16.41
N VAL A 6 0.27 -4.54 15.25
CA VAL A 6 -0.49 -4.54 13.99
C VAL A 6 -1.66 -5.52 14.07
N LEU A 7 -1.42 -6.74 14.55
CA LEU A 7 -2.47 -7.74 14.71
C LEU A 7 -3.57 -7.29 15.68
N LEU A 8 -3.19 -6.78 16.86
CA LEU A 8 -4.16 -6.28 17.84
C LEU A 8 -4.98 -5.12 17.25
N GLY A 9 -4.36 -4.21 16.48
CA GLY A 9 -5.09 -3.12 15.85
C GLY A 9 -6.14 -3.61 14.85
N MET A 10 -5.81 -4.62 14.04
CA MET A 10 -6.77 -5.27 13.14
C MET A 10 -7.89 -5.97 13.92
N LEU A 11 -7.56 -6.70 15.00
CA LEU A 11 -8.56 -7.38 15.83
C LEU A 11 -9.52 -6.40 16.53
N PHE A 12 -9.03 -5.25 17.02
CA PHE A 12 -9.89 -4.20 17.57
C PHE A 12 -10.77 -3.56 16.49
N HIS A 13 -10.23 -3.34 15.29
CA HIS A 13 -11.00 -2.81 14.17
C HIS A 13 -12.18 -3.73 13.82
N ASP A 14 -11.93 -5.04 13.78
CA ASP A 14 -12.93 -6.06 13.49
C ASP A 14 -13.81 -6.44 14.69
N ARG A 15 -13.57 -5.85 15.88
CA ARG A 15 -14.22 -6.23 17.15
C ARG A 15 -14.16 -7.73 17.41
N ALA A 16 -12.98 -8.31 17.21
CA ALA A 16 -12.81 -9.74 17.10
C ALA A 16 -12.81 -10.50 18.44
N PHE A 17 -12.74 -9.81 19.58
CA PHE A 17 -12.71 -10.44 20.89
C PHE A 17 -14.09 -10.95 21.32
N ALA A 18 -14.14 -12.16 21.89
CA ALA A 18 -15.38 -12.72 22.45
C ALA A 18 -15.88 -11.94 23.68
N ALA A 19 -14.96 -11.30 24.42
CA ALA A 19 -15.31 -10.37 25.48
C ALA A 19 -15.78 -9.06 24.87
N TYR A 20 -17.10 -8.88 24.73
CA TYR A 20 -17.70 -7.70 24.08
C TYR A 20 -17.34 -6.36 24.75
N ASN A 21 -16.99 -6.38 26.04
CA ASN A 21 -16.54 -5.19 26.79
C ASN A 21 -15.05 -4.86 26.56
N LEU A 22 -14.29 -5.69 25.83
CA LEU A 22 -12.91 -5.38 25.43
C LEU A 22 -12.95 -4.62 24.09
N ALA A 23 -13.37 -3.37 24.16
CA ALA A 23 -13.57 -2.49 23.01
C ALA A 23 -12.39 -1.55 22.73
N SER A 24 -11.42 -1.47 23.66
CA SER A 24 -10.30 -0.53 23.60
C SER A 24 -8.98 -1.12 24.07
N GLN A 25 -7.89 -0.48 23.64
CA GLN A 25 -6.53 -0.87 23.97
C GLN A 25 -6.18 -0.57 25.43
N GLU A 26 -6.81 0.43 26.03
CA GLU A 26 -6.65 0.79 27.44
C GLU A 26 -7.28 -0.26 28.35
N GLU A 27 -8.38 -0.90 27.95
CA GLU A 27 -8.98 -2.01 28.69
C GLU A 27 -8.03 -3.20 28.80
N LEU A 28 -7.29 -3.51 27.73
CA LEU A 28 -6.27 -4.56 27.73
C LEU A 28 -5.22 -4.36 28.82
N THR A 29 -4.90 -3.11 29.12
CA THR A 29 -3.89 -2.70 30.12
C THR A 29 -4.42 -2.86 31.54
N ARG A 30 -5.75 -2.76 31.73
CA ARG A 30 -6.42 -2.92 33.03
C ARG A 30 -6.67 -4.38 33.42
N LEU A 31 -6.54 -5.32 32.47
CA LEU A 31 -6.75 -6.73 32.75
C LEU A 31 -5.68 -7.27 33.70
N THR A 32 -6.11 -8.05 34.69
CA THR A 32 -5.23 -8.72 35.64
C THR A 32 -5.40 -10.23 35.50
N ILE A 33 -4.29 -10.97 35.53
CA ILE A 33 -4.34 -12.44 35.58
C ILE A 33 -4.85 -12.84 36.98
N PRO A 34 -5.93 -13.63 37.10
CA PRO A 34 -6.46 -14.02 38.40
C PRO A 34 -5.42 -14.76 39.27
N PRO A 35 -5.42 -14.57 40.59
CA PRO A 35 -4.55 -15.33 41.50
C PRO A 35 -4.69 -16.84 41.28
N GLY A 36 -3.57 -17.56 41.32
CA GLY A 36 -3.53 -19.01 41.07
C GLY A 36 -3.60 -19.41 39.60
N ARG A 37 -3.66 -18.46 38.65
CA ARG A 37 -3.53 -18.72 37.21
C ARG A 37 -2.24 -18.11 36.66
N ASN A 38 -1.67 -18.76 35.64
CA ASN A 38 -0.48 -18.27 34.94
C ASN A 38 -0.81 -17.50 33.65
N GLN A 39 -2.08 -17.48 33.24
CA GLN A 39 -2.53 -16.80 32.02
C GLN A 39 -4.00 -16.42 32.10
N LEU A 40 -4.36 -15.36 31.37
CA LEU A 40 -5.74 -14.99 31.06
C LEU A 40 -5.92 -15.02 29.53
N PRO A 41 -6.48 -16.10 28.96
CA PRO A 41 -6.64 -16.22 27.51
C PRO A 41 -7.66 -15.22 26.95
N LEU A 42 -7.24 -14.41 25.99
CA LEU A 42 -8.14 -13.56 25.21
C LEU A 42 -8.70 -14.38 24.06
N ARG A 43 -9.97 -14.78 24.18
CA ARG A 43 -10.65 -15.57 23.15
C ARG A 43 -11.21 -14.65 22.07
N LEU A 44 -11.12 -15.09 20.82
CA LEU A 44 -11.80 -14.46 19.69
C LEU A 44 -13.23 -14.99 19.58
N ALA A 45 -14.10 -14.21 18.96
CA ALA A 45 -15.50 -14.57 18.76
C ALA A 45 -15.62 -15.69 17.72
N GLN A 46 -16.33 -16.77 18.06
CA GLN A 46 -16.45 -17.97 17.22
C GLN A 46 -17.05 -17.71 15.83
N ASN A 47 -17.89 -16.67 15.71
CA ASN A 47 -18.45 -16.25 14.42
C ASN A 47 -17.41 -15.69 13.45
N LEU A 48 -16.16 -15.53 13.87
CA LEU A 48 -15.04 -15.08 13.04
C LEU A 48 -14.03 -16.19 12.72
N ASP A 49 -14.26 -17.43 13.15
CA ASP A 49 -13.28 -18.53 13.00
C ASP A 49 -12.89 -18.78 11.53
N ASP A 50 -13.83 -18.61 10.60
CA ASP A 50 -13.62 -18.76 9.15
C ASP A 50 -13.34 -17.43 8.42
N ILE A 51 -13.18 -16.32 9.15
CA ILE A 51 -12.92 -14.99 8.56
C ILE A 51 -11.41 -14.71 8.57
N PRO A 52 -10.77 -14.54 7.39
CA PRO A 52 -9.35 -14.21 7.33
C PRO A 52 -9.05 -12.85 7.96
N VAL A 53 -7.91 -12.71 8.65
CA VAL A 53 -7.47 -11.40 9.17
C VAL A 53 -7.11 -10.44 8.03
N LEU A 54 -6.29 -10.90 7.09
CA LEU A 54 -5.92 -10.14 5.90
C LEU A 54 -6.88 -10.48 4.77
N ARG A 55 -7.71 -9.50 4.38
CA ARG A 55 -8.81 -9.69 3.42
C ARG A 55 -8.59 -8.93 2.12
N ARG A 56 -9.21 -9.42 1.05
CA ARG A 56 -9.11 -8.86 -0.30
C ARG A 56 -9.77 -7.48 -0.35
N VAL A 57 -9.18 -6.53 -1.06
CA VAL A 57 -9.86 -5.27 -1.40
C VAL A 57 -10.88 -5.52 -2.52
N ILE A 58 -12.14 -5.18 -2.29
CA ILE A 58 -13.25 -5.26 -3.24
C ILE A 58 -13.75 -3.87 -3.60
N ARG A 59 -14.43 -3.76 -4.75
CA ARG A 59 -14.97 -2.49 -5.23
C ARG A 59 -16.49 -2.53 -5.16
N ASN A 60 -17.10 -1.50 -4.57
CA ASN A 60 -18.54 -1.36 -4.42
C ASN A 60 -19.01 0.04 -4.86
N VAL A 61 -20.29 0.35 -4.62
CA VAL A 61 -20.88 1.65 -4.96
C VAL A 61 -20.25 2.81 -4.21
N HIS A 62 -19.71 2.62 -3.00
CA HIS A 62 -19.13 3.68 -2.17
C HIS A 62 -17.64 3.92 -2.43
N GLY A 63 -16.94 2.97 -3.06
CA GLY A 63 -15.52 3.06 -3.34
C GLY A 63 -14.84 1.69 -3.27
N TRP A 64 -13.69 1.66 -2.61
CA TRP A 64 -13.03 0.42 -2.24
C TRP A 64 -13.40 0.01 -0.82
N ASP A 65 -13.42 -1.30 -0.59
CA ASP A 65 -13.75 -1.88 0.70
C ASP A 65 -12.92 -3.13 0.97
N ILE A 66 -12.86 -3.56 2.21
CA ILE A 66 -12.28 -4.84 2.58
C ILE A 66 -13.38 -5.90 2.47
N SER A 67 -13.08 -7.01 1.78
CA SER A 67 -14.00 -8.13 1.64
C SER A 67 -14.38 -8.67 3.02
N PRO A 68 -15.65 -8.98 3.30
CA PRO A 68 -16.04 -9.50 4.61
C PRO A 68 -15.44 -10.89 4.89
N THR A 69 -15.19 -11.69 3.85
CA THR A 69 -14.83 -13.11 3.98
C THR A 69 -13.67 -13.56 3.08
N GLU A 70 -13.36 -12.85 1.99
CA GLU A 70 -12.35 -13.35 1.06
C GLU A 70 -10.92 -12.99 1.50
N PRO A 71 -9.98 -13.96 1.51
CA PRO A 71 -8.61 -13.72 1.93
C PRO A 71 -7.84 -12.84 0.94
N LEU A 72 -6.84 -12.13 1.45
CA LEU A 72 -5.86 -11.42 0.63
C LEU A 72 -5.06 -12.43 -0.20
N LEU A 73 -5.02 -12.21 -1.52
CA LEU A 73 -4.41 -13.15 -2.46
C LEU A 73 -2.89 -12.93 -2.58
N TYR A 74 -2.15 -14.01 -2.81
CA TYR A 74 -0.71 -13.94 -3.10
C TYR A 74 -0.40 -13.08 -4.33
N SER A 75 -1.27 -13.11 -5.33
CA SER A 75 -1.19 -12.26 -6.53
C SER A 75 -1.27 -10.77 -6.23
N THR A 76 -1.84 -10.39 -5.07
CA THR A 76 -1.87 -9.02 -4.56
C THR A 76 -0.58 -8.69 -3.80
N VAL A 77 -0.13 -9.59 -2.92
CA VAL A 77 1.06 -9.36 -2.06
C VAL A 77 2.36 -9.32 -2.87
N LEU A 78 2.52 -10.20 -3.85
CA LEU A 78 3.78 -10.33 -4.60
C LEU A 78 4.19 -9.03 -5.33
N PRO A 79 3.31 -8.35 -6.09
CA PRO A 79 3.63 -7.06 -6.69
C PRO A 79 4.04 -5.99 -5.67
N TYR A 80 3.33 -5.88 -4.53
CA TYR A 80 3.69 -4.92 -3.48
C TYR A 80 5.06 -5.21 -2.88
N MET A 81 5.40 -6.47 -2.63
CA MET A 81 6.73 -6.86 -2.15
C MET A 81 7.85 -6.54 -3.14
N ARG A 82 7.59 -6.69 -4.45
CA ARG A 82 8.55 -6.28 -5.48
C ARG A 82 8.77 -4.77 -5.47
N ILE A 83 7.69 -4.00 -5.41
CA ILE A 83 7.75 -2.53 -5.33
C ILE A 83 8.52 -2.11 -4.08
N LEU A 84 8.25 -2.72 -2.92
CA LEU A 84 8.97 -2.45 -1.68
C LEU A 84 10.48 -2.72 -1.81
N GLY A 85 10.86 -3.79 -2.50
CA GLY A 85 12.26 -4.08 -2.79
C GLY A 85 12.93 -3.03 -3.67
N GLU A 86 12.23 -2.59 -4.73
CA GLU A 86 12.70 -1.52 -5.61
C GLU A 86 12.80 -0.16 -4.91
N VAL A 87 11.86 0.15 -4.01
CA VAL A 87 11.87 1.37 -3.20
C VAL A 87 13.01 1.35 -2.19
N THR A 88 13.26 0.20 -1.57
CA THR A 88 14.40 0.00 -0.66
C THR A 88 15.74 0.09 -1.40
N GLY A 89 15.77 -0.20 -2.71
CA GLY A 89 16.98 -0.15 -3.54
C GLY A 89 17.70 -1.48 -3.69
N PHE A 90 17.08 -2.62 -3.33
CA PHE A 90 17.70 -3.95 -3.50
C PHE A 90 17.88 -4.28 -4.97
N VAL A 91 19.06 -4.81 -5.36
CA VAL A 91 19.29 -5.32 -6.71
C VAL A 91 18.41 -6.53 -7.00
N GLU A 92 18.34 -7.49 -6.06
CA GLU A 92 17.56 -8.70 -6.22
C GLU A 92 16.04 -8.48 -6.03
N ILE A 93 15.25 -9.28 -6.76
CA ILE A 93 13.79 -9.21 -6.67
C ILE A 93 13.32 -9.67 -5.29
N THR A 94 12.76 -8.74 -4.53
CA THR A 94 12.15 -9.04 -3.23
C THR A 94 10.82 -9.77 -3.41
N ARG A 95 10.64 -10.88 -2.69
CA ARG A 95 9.42 -11.71 -2.70
C ARG A 95 9.09 -12.12 -1.26
N PRO A 96 7.85 -12.56 -0.96
CA PRO A 96 7.53 -13.14 0.36
C PRO A 96 8.49 -14.28 0.77
N TYR A 97 8.91 -15.11 -0.20
CA TYR A 97 9.91 -16.16 0.04
C TYR A 97 11.24 -15.63 0.56
N SER A 98 11.67 -14.42 0.16
CA SER A 98 12.92 -13.80 0.64
C SER A 98 12.90 -13.57 2.15
N LEU A 99 11.74 -13.22 2.73
CA LEU A 99 11.58 -13.05 4.17
C LEU A 99 11.69 -14.39 4.90
N ARG A 100 11.04 -15.42 4.36
CA ARG A 100 11.10 -16.79 4.90
C ARG A 100 12.52 -17.35 4.83
N TYR A 101 13.23 -17.05 3.75
CA TYR A 101 14.64 -17.39 3.57
C TYR A 101 15.55 -16.70 4.59
N ALA A 102 15.40 -15.39 4.76
CA ALA A 102 16.13 -14.63 5.77
C ALA A 102 15.84 -15.14 7.19
N GLY A 103 14.57 -15.43 7.50
CA GLY A 103 14.16 -15.98 8.79
C GLY A 103 14.75 -17.37 9.05
N ALA A 104 14.63 -18.30 8.09
CA ALA A 104 15.19 -19.64 8.21
C ALA A 104 16.69 -19.62 8.52
N LYS A 105 17.44 -18.79 7.79
CA LYS A 105 18.87 -18.59 8.03
C LYS A 105 19.12 -18.05 9.45
N ALA A 106 18.38 -17.02 9.85
CA ALA A 106 18.55 -16.41 11.17
C ALA A 106 18.22 -17.38 12.31
N PHE A 107 17.25 -18.28 12.14
CA PHE A 107 16.96 -19.33 13.10
C PHE A 107 18.09 -20.36 13.16
N ASN A 108 18.54 -20.86 12.03
CA ASN A 108 19.61 -21.87 11.98
C ASN A 108 20.95 -21.36 12.52
N GLU A 109 21.28 -20.09 12.33
CA GLU A 109 22.51 -19.47 12.85
C GLU A 109 22.37 -19.08 14.33
N ASN A 110 21.17 -19.15 14.90
CA ASN A 110 20.93 -18.82 16.30
C ASN A 110 21.14 -20.08 17.15
N GLY A 111 22.20 -20.07 17.96
CA GLY A 111 22.51 -21.19 18.87
C GLY A 111 21.43 -21.54 19.90
N ASN A 112 20.38 -20.73 20.04
CA ASN A 112 19.25 -20.98 20.92
C ASN A 112 18.03 -21.62 20.22
N VAL A 113 18.09 -21.85 18.90
CA VAL A 113 17.01 -22.49 18.14
C VAL A 113 17.50 -23.85 17.65
N SER A 114 16.92 -24.93 18.18
CA SER A 114 17.24 -26.28 17.71
C SER A 114 16.67 -26.53 16.30
N ASP A 115 17.19 -27.55 15.63
CA ASP A 115 16.69 -27.97 14.32
C ASP A 115 15.20 -28.32 14.35
N GLU A 116 14.71 -28.96 15.43
CA GLU A 116 13.30 -29.29 15.62
C GLU A 116 12.45 -28.02 15.81
N ALA A 117 12.94 -27.06 16.61
CA ALA A 117 12.26 -25.79 16.82
C ALA A 117 12.19 -24.98 15.51
N GLN A 118 13.28 -24.95 14.75
CA GLN A 118 13.31 -24.34 13.42
C GLN A 118 12.32 -25.03 12.47
N ASN A 119 12.31 -26.37 12.44
CA ASN A 119 11.40 -27.14 11.61
C ASN A 119 9.93 -26.88 11.99
N LEU A 120 9.61 -26.78 13.29
CA LEU A 120 8.28 -26.40 13.77
C LEU A 120 7.89 -24.99 13.32
N ILE A 121 8.75 -23.99 13.55
CA ILE A 121 8.50 -22.58 13.17
C ILE A 121 8.29 -22.47 11.65
N MET A 122 9.09 -23.21 10.88
CA MET A 122 9.02 -23.19 9.42
C MET A 122 7.92 -24.11 8.89
N GLY A 123 7.38 -25.04 9.67
CA GLY A 123 6.48 -26.08 9.16
C GLY A 123 7.17 -27.03 8.19
N HIS A 124 8.43 -27.41 8.47
CA HIS A 124 9.16 -28.43 7.74
C HIS A 124 9.08 -29.77 8.46
N ALA A 125 8.92 -30.86 7.72
CA ALA A 125 8.98 -32.21 8.28
C ALA A 125 10.42 -32.66 8.63
N SER A 126 11.43 -32.04 8.01
CA SER A 126 12.83 -32.38 8.20
C SER A 126 13.75 -31.22 7.84
N ILE A 127 14.92 -31.19 8.49
CA ILE A 127 16.00 -30.22 8.22
C ILE A 127 16.50 -30.30 6.77
N THR A 128 16.31 -31.41 6.07
CA THR A 128 16.67 -31.55 4.65
C THR A 128 15.98 -30.50 3.78
N THR A 129 14.75 -30.10 4.12
CA THR A 129 14.04 -29.02 3.42
C THR A 129 14.79 -27.69 3.56
N TYR A 130 15.32 -27.40 4.75
CA TYR A 130 16.17 -26.23 4.98
C TYR A 130 17.45 -26.31 4.14
N VAL A 131 18.20 -27.41 4.23
CA VAL A 131 19.48 -27.59 3.51
C VAL A 131 19.29 -27.42 2.01
N LYS A 132 18.19 -27.93 1.44
CA LYS A 132 17.93 -27.86 -0.01
C LYS A 132 17.51 -26.47 -0.47
N HIS A 133 16.61 -25.80 0.27
CA HIS A 133 15.86 -24.64 -0.22
C HIS A 133 16.18 -23.31 0.48
N TYR A 134 16.78 -23.34 1.67
CA TYR A 134 16.94 -22.19 2.55
C TYR A 134 18.38 -21.94 3.01
N LEU A 135 19.25 -22.95 2.94
CA LEU A 135 20.67 -22.78 3.24
C LEU A 135 21.35 -21.87 2.19
N PRO A 136 22.02 -20.78 2.61
CA PRO A 136 22.82 -19.94 1.74
C PRO A 136 23.85 -20.70 0.91
N ARG A 137 23.91 -20.37 -0.38
CA ARG A 137 24.94 -20.87 -1.30
C ARG A 137 26.21 -20.04 -1.27
N HIS A 138 26.11 -18.80 -0.80
CA HIS A 138 27.27 -18.00 -0.42
C HIS A 138 27.72 -18.42 0.98
N ILE A 139 29.02 -18.63 1.15
CA ILE A 139 29.61 -19.03 2.42
C ILE A 139 29.57 -17.82 3.36
N THR A 140 28.78 -17.92 4.43
CA THR A 140 28.54 -16.84 5.40
C THR A 140 29.43 -16.92 6.63
N VAL A 141 30.44 -17.80 6.58
CA VAL A 141 31.42 -18.04 7.64
C VAL A 141 32.76 -17.51 7.18
N ASP A 142 33.52 -16.92 8.10
CA ASP A 142 34.90 -16.51 7.87
C ASP A 142 35.82 -17.75 7.83
N THR A 143 35.89 -18.40 6.67
CA THR A 143 36.67 -19.64 6.50
C THR A 143 38.16 -19.42 6.75
N GLN A 144 38.68 -18.23 6.47
CA GLN A 144 40.07 -17.88 6.73
C GLN A 144 40.34 -17.84 8.24
N ALA A 145 39.46 -17.21 9.02
CA ALA A 145 39.59 -17.17 10.46
C ALA A 145 39.51 -18.57 11.08
N VAL A 146 38.59 -19.40 10.59
CA VAL A 146 38.45 -20.80 11.02
C VAL A 146 39.74 -21.59 10.75
N VAL A 147 40.30 -21.53 9.55
CA VAL A 147 41.53 -22.26 9.19
C VAL A 147 42.72 -21.79 10.02
N ARG A 148 42.79 -20.50 10.35
CA ARG A 148 43.90 -19.91 11.11
C ARG A 148 43.72 -20.00 12.64
N GLY A 149 42.57 -20.48 13.11
CA GLY A 149 42.26 -20.51 14.54
C GLY A 149 42.16 -19.12 15.19
N ILE A 150 41.80 -18.09 14.40
CA ILE A 150 41.63 -16.71 14.89
C ILE A 150 40.15 -16.35 15.01
N GLN A 151 39.86 -15.23 15.68
CA GLN A 151 38.50 -14.75 15.85
C GLN A 151 37.85 -14.36 14.49
N PRO A 152 36.69 -14.95 14.12
CA PRO A 152 35.98 -14.61 12.90
C PRO A 152 35.50 -13.16 12.81
N GLN A 153 35.60 -12.55 11.63
CA GLN A 153 35.02 -11.23 11.34
C GLN A 153 33.54 -11.32 10.95
N THR A 154 32.71 -11.88 11.83
CA THR A 154 31.30 -12.21 11.54
C THR A 154 30.48 -11.02 11.04
N ALA A 155 30.72 -9.82 11.56
CA ALA A 155 30.00 -8.62 11.13
C ALA A 155 30.31 -8.23 9.68
N ILE A 156 31.59 -8.31 9.27
CA ILE A 156 32.05 -7.98 7.92
C ILE A 156 31.52 -9.01 6.93
N ILE A 157 31.69 -10.31 7.25
CA ILE A 157 31.16 -11.39 6.39
C ILE A 157 29.65 -11.26 6.24
N ARG A 158 28.91 -11.00 7.32
CA ARG A 158 27.47 -10.78 7.27
C ARG A 158 27.09 -9.59 6.40
N ALA A 159 27.77 -8.45 6.54
CA ALA A 159 27.54 -7.27 5.70
C ALA A 159 27.78 -7.60 4.22
N ALA A 160 28.88 -8.27 3.88
CA ALA A 160 29.23 -8.67 2.52
C ALA A 160 28.30 -9.76 1.93
N CYS A 161 27.63 -10.54 2.77
CA CYS A 161 26.84 -11.71 2.37
C CYS A 161 25.32 -11.50 2.43
N THR A 162 24.84 -10.30 2.74
CA THR A 162 23.40 -10.00 2.85
C THR A 162 22.91 -9.25 1.63
N MET A 163 21.61 -9.39 1.31
CA MET A 163 20.97 -8.61 0.24
C MET A 163 21.10 -7.10 0.46
N SER A 164 21.22 -6.65 1.72
CA SER A 164 21.43 -5.25 2.08
C SER A 164 22.70 -4.63 1.52
N ARG A 165 23.72 -5.43 1.15
CA ARG A 165 24.93 -4.90 0.47
C ARG A 165 24.61 -4.23 -0.87
N SER A 166 23.49 -4.60 -1.48
CA SER A 166 23.08 -4.12 -2.80
C SER A 166 22.19 -2.88 -2.74
N ILE A 167 21.87 -2.39 -1.53
CA ILE A 167 21.04 -1.21 -1.35
C ILE A 167 21.76 -0.01 -1.95
N ASP A 168 21.18 0.54 -3.02
CA ASP A 168 21.56 1.85 -3.55
C ASP A 168 20.29 2.64 -3.91
N ARG A 169 20.10 3.78 -3.24
CA ARG A 169 18.92 4.64 -3.41
C ARG A 169 18.93 5.42 -4.73
N ARG A 170 20.10 5.54 -5.38
CA ARG A 170 20.27 6.16 -6.70
C ARG A 170 19.81 5.24 -7.84
N ARG A 171 19.54 3.96 -7.56
CA ARG A 171 19.12 2.99 -8.57
C ARG A 171 17.87 3.48 -9.31
N PRO A 172 17.87 3.48 -10.66
CA PRO A 172 16.73 3.96 -11.45
C PRO A 172 15.44 3.20 -11.14
N ARG A 173 14.41 3.91 -10.67
CA ARG A 173 13.07 3.34 -10.40
C ARG A 173 12.07 3.60 -11.53
N ARG A 174 12.30 4.65 -12.31
CA ARG A 174 11.43 5.11 -13.40
C ARG A 174 12.28 5.61 -14.55
N LEU A 175 11.72 5.58 -15.75
CA LEU A 175 12.32 6.22 -16.91
C LEU A 175 12.22 7.75 -16.78
N THR A 176 13.21 8.47 -17.30
CA THR A 176 13.09 9.93 -17.48
C THR A 176 11.99 10.26 -18.49
N PRO A 177 11.45 11.49 -18.51
CA PRO A 177 10.50 11.91 -19.53
C PRO A 177 10.98 11.66 -20.96
N GLU A 178 12.26 11.89 -21.22
CA GLU A 178 12.91 11.72 -22.53
C GLU A 178 12.98 10.23 -22.90
N GLN A 179 13.43 9.37 -21.99
CA GLN A 179 13.43 7.92 -22.18
C GLN A 179 12.02 7.36 -22.36
N SER A 180 11.04 7.88 -21.63
CA SER A 180 9.64 7.48 -21.78
C SER A 180 9.05 7.93 -23.11
N ALA A 181 9.51 9.06 -23.65
CA ALA A 181 9.10 9.60 -24.94
C ALA A 181 9.71 8.80 -26.11
N SER A 182 10.99 8.41 -26.01
CA SER A 182 11.70 7.65 -27.05
C SER A 182 11.08 6.29 -27.37
N VAL A 183 10.30 5.72 -26.44
CA VAL A 183 9.51 4.51 -26.70
C VAL A 183 8.56 4.68 -27.89
N ASN A 184 8.10 5.89 -28.20
CA ASN A 184 7.26 6.12 -29.38
C ASN A 184 7.99 5.93 -30.71
N ASP A 185 9.31 5.97 -30.71
CA ASP A 185 10.15 5.80 -31.90
C ASP A 185 10.40 4.32 -32.23
N HIS A 186 10.01 3.41 -31.33
CA HIS A 186 10.15 1.97 -31.53
C HIS A 186 9.41 1.53 -32.81
N PRO A 187 10.03 0.73 -33.71
CA PRO A 187 9.47 0.38 -35.02
C PRO A 187 8.05 -0.19 -34.96
N THR A 188 7.80 -1.10 -34.01
CA THR A 188 6.47 -1.69 -33.78
C THR A 188 5.42 -0.63 -33.40
N ILE A 189 5.78 0.35 -32.57
CA ILE A 189 4.86 1.38 -32.12
C ILE A 189 4.57 2.35 -33.26
N ARG A 190 5.58 2.76 -34.03
CA ARG A 190 5.41 3.58 -35.25
C ARG A 190 4.46 2.91 -36.24
N ALA A 191 4.68 1.64 -36.56
CA ALA A 191 3.82 0.89 -37.47
C ALA A 191 2.37 0.81 -36.99
N LEU A 192 2.15 0.62 -35.68
CA LEU A 192 0.81 0.61 -35.09
C LEU A 192 0.15 2.01 -35.11
N LEU A 193 0.93 3.07 -34.88
CA LEU A 193 0.45 4.46 -34.96
C LEU A 193 0.03 4.81 -36.39
N ASP A 194 0.81 4.41 -37.39
CA ASP A 194 0.48 4.61 -38.81
C ASP A 194 -0.80 3.87 -39.20
N ARG A 195 -0.93 2.61 -38.75
CA ARG A 195 -2.17 1.84 -38.94
C ARG A 195 -3.37 2.53 -38.30
N ARG A 196 -3.20 3.11 -37.10
CA ARG A 196 -4.27 3.86 -36.42
C ARG A 196 -4.62 5.14 -37.16
N ALA A 197 -3.64 5.85 -37.72
CA ALA A 197 -3.87 7.04 -38.52
C ALA A 197 -4.66 6.72 -39.80
N ARG A 198 -4.34 5.60 -40.47
CA ARG A 198 -5.12 5.10 -41.62
C ARG A 198 -6.56 4.78 -41.23
N LEU A 199 -6.77 4.01 -40.17
CA LEU A 199 -8.12 3.65 -39.70
C LEU A 199 -8.94 4.85 -39.26
N LYS A 200 -8.33 5.90 -38.70
CA LYS A 200 -9.03 7.13 -38.30
C LYS A 200 -9.70 7.84 -39.49
N ARG A 201 -9.22 7.63 -40.73
CA ARG A 201 -9.82 8.22 -41.94
C ARG A 201 -11.13 7.54 -42.33
N THR A 202 -11.37 6.31 -41.86
CA THR A 202 -12.48 5.47 -42.30
C THR A 202 -13.44 5.13 -41.16
N LEU A 203 -12.92 5.07 -39.93
CA LEU A 203 -13.65 4.62 -38.75
C LEU A 203 -13.71 5.71 -37.69
N THR A 204 -14.82 5.75 -36.98
CA THR A 204 -14.97 6.63 -35.82
C THR A 204 -14.17 6.11 -34.62
N THR A 205 -13.86 6.98 -33.66
CA THR A 205 -13.16 6.60 -32.42
C THR A 205 -13.94 5.63 -31.53
N LYS A 206 -15.25 5.45 -31.80
CA LYS A 206 -16.12 4.50 -31.11
C LYS A 206 -16.06 3.09 -31.70
N ASP A 207 -15.47 2.93 -32.88
CA ASP A 207 -15.39 1.66 -33.59
C ASP A 207 -14.58 0.61 -32.78
N PRO A 208 -15.08 -0.64 -32.66
CA PRO A 208 -14.38 -1.71 -31.95
C PRO A 208 -12.96 -1.97 -32.45
N GLN A 209 -12.71 -1.90 -33.76
CA GLN A 209 -11.39 -2.11 -34.34
C GLN A 209 -10.43 -0.97 -33.97
N TYR A 210 -10.92 0.27 -33.99
CA TYR A 210 -10.14 1.44 -33.56
C TYR A 210 -9.75 1.35 -32.07
N ARG A 211 -10.71 0.93 -31.23
CA ARG A 211 -10.48 0.73 -29.79
C ARG A 211 -9.48 -0.40 -29.54
N ALA A 212 -9.65 -1.55 -30.20
CA ALA A 212 -8.74 -2.69 -30.08
C ALA A 212 -7.30 -2.32 -30.46
N LEU A 213 -7.13 -1.56 -31.56
CA LEU A 213 -5.81 -1.09 -31.97
C LEU A 213 -5.21 -0.10 -30.97
N THR A 214 -6.02 0.80 -30.40
CA THR A 214 -5.56 1.74 -29.36
C THR A 214 -5.11 0.99 -28.11
N SER A 215 -5.86 -0.02 -27.67
CA SER A 215 -5.44 -0.89 -26.56
C SER A 215 -4.16 -1.66 -26.89
N LYS A 216 -3.98 -2.13 -28.13
CA LYS A 216 -2.74 -2.77 -28.58
C LYS A 216 -1.54 -1.83 -28.51
N ILE A 217 -1.68 -0.60 -28.99
CA ILE A 217 -0.62 0.44 -28.90
C ILE A 217 -0.25 0.70 -27.43
N ASN A 218 -1.23 0.81 -26.54
CA ASN A 218 -0.97 1.08 -25.13
C ASN A 218 -0.26 -0.09 -24.43
N ARG A 219 -0.65 -1.33 -24.72
CA ARG A 219 0.05 -2.53 -24.22
C ARG A 219 1.49 -2.58 -24.73
N GLU A 220 1.70 -2.31 -26.01
CA GLU A 220 3.04 -2.30 -26.61
C GLU A 220 3.92 -1.23 -25.98
N ARG A 221 3.41 0.01 -25.83
CA ARG A 221 4.13 1.07 -25.11
C ARG A 221 4.51 0.69 -23.69
N GLN A 222 3.61 0.04 -22.97
CA GLN A 222 3.90 -0.41 -21.61
C GLN A 222 4.96 -1.51 -21.58
N HIS A 223 4.90 -2.45 -22.54
CA HIS A 223 5.92 -3.48 -22.71
C HIS A 223 7.29 -2.86 -23.01
N GLN A 224 7.37 -1.97 -24.01
CA GLN A 224 8.62 -1.31 -24.39
C GLN A 224 9.20 -0.42 -23.28
N ARG A 225 8.35 0.28 -22.51
CA ARG A 225 8.80 0.99 -21.30
C ARG A 225 9.39 0.06 -20.24
N HIS A 226 8.79 -1.11 -20.05
CA HIS A 226 9.30 -2.10 -19.11
C HIS A 226 10.66 -2.63 -19.55
N VAL A 227 10.79 -3.00 -20.83
CA VAL A 227 12.06 -3.46 -21.42
C VAL A 227 13.14 -2.39 -21.27
N LEU A 228 12.87 -1.16 -21.69
CA LEU A 228 13.81 -0.05 -21.60
C LEU A 228 14.24 0.23 -20.14
N LEU A 229 13.31 0.14 -19.18
CA LEU A 229 13.65 0.33 -17.77
C LEU A 229 14.60 -0.77 -17.26
N GLN A 230 14.42 -2.02 -17.70
CA GLN A 230 15.34 -3.12 -17.34
C GLN A 230 16.73 -2.90 -17.95
N GLU A 231 16.80 -2.42 -19.19
CA GLU A 231 18.07 -2.09 -19.85
C GLU A 231 18.80 -0.93 -19.14
N VAL A 232 18.06 0.13 -18.79
CA VAL A 232 18.60 1.26 -18.01
C VAL A 232 19.12 0.78 -16.66
N LYS A 233 18.38 -0.07 -15.94
CA LYS A 233 18.82 -0.65 -14.67
C LYS A 233 20.09 -1.49 -14.85
N LYS A 234 20.12 -2.40 -15.82
CA LYS A 234 21.29 -3.26 -16.09
C LYS A 234 22.54 -2.45 -16.45
N ARG A 235 22.38 -1.42 -17.28
CA ARG A 235 23.48 -0.53 -17.65
C ARG A 235 23.98 0.26 -16.44
N TRP A 236 23.06 0.82 -15.66
CA TRP A 236 23.37 1.55 -14.44
C TRP A 236 24.11 0.68 -13.41
N GLU A 237 23.69 -0.58 -13.23
CA GLU A 237 24.34 -1.54 -12.31
C GLU A 237 25.81 -1.81 -12.65
N PHE A 238 26.19 -1.69 -13.93
CA PHE A 238 27.57 -1.81 -14.37
C PHE A 238 28.32 -0.46 -14.31
N GLU A 239 27.72 0.60 -14.88
CA GLU A 239 28.39 1.89 -15.05
C GLU A 239 28.54 2.68 -13.75
N GLN A 240 27.57 2.61 -12.83
CA GLN A 240 27.57 3.44 -11.64
C GLN A 240 28.74 3.10 -10.69
N PRO A 241 29.00 1.82 -10.35
CA PRO A 241 30.15 1.48 -9.52
C PRO A 241 31.48 1.91 -10.15
N VAL A 242 31.62 1.78 -11.47
CA VAL A 242 32.82 2.25 -12.19
C VAL A 242 32.99 3.76 -12.04
N ARG A 243 31.93 4.54 -12.27
CA ARG A 243 31.97 6.00 -12.08
C ARG A 243 32.28 6.40 -10.65
N ASP A 244 31.74 5.69 -9.66
CA ASP A 244 31.99 5.96 -8.25
C ASP A 244 33.45 5.68 -7.87
N VAL A 245 34.08 4.65 -8.46
CA VAL A 245 35.51 4.34 -8.29
C VAL A 245 36.38 5.41 -8.93
N GLU A 246 36.16 5.73 -10.21
CA GLU A 246 36.94 6.75 -10.93
C GLU A 246 36.87 8.12 -10.22
N ARG A 247 35.67 8.52 -9.77
CA ARG A 247 35.47 9.77 -9.02
C ARG A 247 36.28 9.81 -7.72
N GLN A 248 36.38 8.69 -7.00
CA GLN A 248 37.17 8.59 -5.78
C GLN A 248 38.67 8.66 -6.07
N LEU A 249 39.13 7.99 -7.12
CA LEU A 249 40.51 8.07 -7.59
C LEU A 249 40.89 9.50 -8.01
N ASP A 250 39.94 10.25 -8.58
CA ASP A 250 40.06 11.68 -8.91
C ASP A 250 40.01 12.62 -7.68
N GLY A 251 39.86 12.09 -6.47
CA GLY A 251 39.77 12.88 -5.23
C GLY A 251 38.47 13.66 -5.05
N ARG A 252 37.44 13.39 -5.86
CA ARG A 252 36.13 14.10 -5.82
C ARG A 252 35.13 13.53 -4.80
N GLY A 253 35.53 12.52 -4.03
CA GLY A 253 34.71 11.92 -2.97
C GLY A 253 33.47 11.18 -3.47
N VAL A 254 32.53 10.91 -2.56
CA VAL A 254 31.29 10.15 -2.81
C VAL A 254 30.14 11.12 -3.08
N GLU A 255 29.30 10.85 -4.08
CA GLU A 255 28.07 11.64 -4.24
C GLU A 255 27.11 11.37 -3.08
N PRO A 256 26.47 12.42 -2.55
CA PRO A 256 25.46 12.24 -1.53
C PRO A 256 24.29 11.43 -2.11
N ASP A 257 23.66 10.64 -1.23
CA ASP A 257 22.39 10.03 -1.55
C ASP A 257 21.39 11.12 -1.96
N PRO A 258 20.53 10.85 -2.96
CA PRO A 258 19.47 11.78 -3.32
C PRO A 258 18.61 12.04 -2.08
N GLU A 259 18.39 13.32 -1.77
CA GLU A 259 17.48 13.68 -0.69
C GLU A 259 16.13 13.02 -0.94
N LEU A 260 15.66 12.28 0.07
CA LEU A 260 14.30 11.78 0.09
C LEU A 260 13.41 13.02 0.21
N VAL A 261 12.93 13.54 -0.92
CA VAL A 261 11.80 14.48 -0.90
C VAL A 261 10.69 13.72 -0.18
N PRO A 262 10.28 14.14 1.03
CA PRO A 262 9.26 13.43 1.75
C PRO A 262 8.02 13.46 0.86
N GLU A 263 7.57 12.30 0.39
CA GLU A 263 6.19 12.19 -0.04
C GLU A 263 5.37 12.68 1.15
N VAL A 264 4.55 13.71 0.92
CA VAL A 264 3.74 14.29 1.98
C VAL A 264 2.82 13.19 2.48
N LEU A 265 3.21 12.55 3.59
CA LEU A 265 2.40 11.55 4.25
C LEU A 265 1.07 12.21 4.59
N LEU A 266 -0.02 11.55 4.19
CA LEU A 266 -1.35 11.98 4.60
C LEU A 266 -1.41 11.98 6.14
N PRO A 267 -2.21 12.86 6.77
CA PRO A 267 -2.25 12.98 8.23
C PRO A 267 -2.38 11.63 8.96
N ALA A 268 -3.26 10.75 8.47
CA ALA A 268 -3.46 9.42 9.03
C ALA A 268 -2.24 8.48 8.87
N GLN A 269 -1.53 8.55 7.74
CA GLN A 269 -0.30 7.78 7.52
C GLN A 269 0.80 8.27 8.46
N ARG A 270 0.90 9.59 8.66
CA ARG A 270 1.87 10.19 9.59
C ARG A 270 1.58 9.74 11.02
N GLU A 271 0.34 9.83 11.48
CA GLU A 271 -0.05 9.38 12.81
C GLU A 271 0.27 7.89 13.02
N LEU A 272 -0.02 7.04 12.02
CA LEU A 272 0.32 5.63 12.05
C LEU A 272 1.83 5.42 12.18
N VAL A 273 2.63 6.05 11.32
CA VAL A 273 4.09 5.91 11.29
C VAL A 273 4.69 6.40 12.60
N ASP A 274 4.32 7.60 13.05
CA ASP A 274 4.84 8.21 14.28
C ASP A 274 4.50 7.35 15.50
N SER A 275 3.28 6.83 15.57
CA SER A 275 2.84 5.99 16.70
C SER A 275 3.52 4.62 16.71
N VAL A 276 3.63 3.96 15.56
CA VAL A 276 4.15 2.59 15.45
C VAL A 276 5.68 2.52 15.51
N LEU A 277 6.36 3.60 15.10
CA LEU A 277 7.82 3.70 15.15
C LEU A 277 8.33 4.44 16.40
N SER A 278 7.43 4.99 17.23
CA SER A 278 7.81 5.62 18.50
C SER A 278 8.57 4.64 19.40
N LYS A 279 9.62 5.15 20.08
CA LYS A 279 10.32 4.38 21.11
C LYS A 279 9.43 4.31 22.36
N PRO A 280 9.34 3.14 23.02
CA PRO A 280 8.65 3.07 24.31
C PRO A 280 9.36 3.96 25.33
N GLY A 281 8.59 4.55 26.25
CA GLY A 281 9.17 5.32 27.35
C GLY A 281 9.93 4.44 28.34
N PRO A 282 10.76 5.04 29.22
CA PRO A 282 11.59 4.31 30.17
C PRO A 282 10.80 3.53 31.24
N THR A 283 9.56 3.94 31.54
CA THR A 283 8.73 3.26 32.55
C THR A 283 7.78 2.23 31.93
N LEU A 284 7.33 1.26 32.74
CA LEU A 284 6.33 0.27 32.32
C LEU A 284 5.05 0.95 31.83
N GLN A 285 4.57 1.98 32.53
CA GLN A 285 3.35 2.71 32.17
C GLN A 285 3.51 3.41 30.82
N GLU A 286 4.60 4.14 30.60
CA GLU A 286 4.83 4.82 29.32
C GLU A 286 5.02 3.83 28.17
N ALA A 287 5.63 2.67 28.42
CA ALA A 287 5.73 1.60 27.42
C ALA A 287 4.34 1.02 27.06
N MET A 288 3.47 0.83 28.06
CA MET A 288 2.07 0.41 27.84
C MET A 288 1.28 1.48 27.08
N ASP A 289 1.45 2.76 27.41
CA ASP A 289 0.78 3.87 26.73
C ASP A 289 1.25 4.00 25.28
N SER A 290 2.57 3.89 25.02
CA SER A 290 3.11 3.86 23.66
C SER A 290 2.55 2.68 22.85
N ARG A 291 2.45 1.49 23.46
CA ARG A 291 1.83 0.32 22.81
C ARG A 291 0.35 0.59 22.48
N ASN A 292 -0.42 1.12 23.43
CA ASN A 292 -1.86 1.38 23.24
C ASN A 292 -2.08 2.44 22.16
N ARG A 293 -1.29 3.52 22.15
CA ARG A 293 -1.30 4.53 21.06
C ARG A 293 -1.04 3.89 19.70
N ALA A 294 -0.02 3.03 19.60
CA ALA A 294 0.29 2.35 18.35
C ALA A 294 -0.82 1.41 17.88
N ILE A 295 -1.42 0.63 18.79
CA ILE A 295 -2.56 -0.25 18.46
C ILE A 295 -3.77 0.58 18.02
N ARG A 296 -4.05 1.70 18.70
CA ARG A 296 -5.13 2.64 18.34
C ARG A 296 -4.91 3.23 16.95
N ALA A 297 -3.70 3.68 16.65
CA ALA A 297 -3.37 4.24 15.34
C ALA A 297 -3.59 3.21 14.22
N VAL A 298 -3.17 1.95 14.41
CA VAL A 298 -3.48 0.86 13.48
C VAL A 298 -5.00 0.65 13.34
N THR A 299 -5.72 0.61 14.47
CA THR A 299 -7.17 0.38 14.51
C THR A 299 -7.94 1.45 13.71
N LEU A 300 -7.56 2.71 13.88
CA LEU A 300 -8.15 3.85 13.17
C LEU A 300 -7.80 3.80 11.69
N TYR A 301 -6.53 3.53 11.36
CA TYR A 301 -6.06 3.49 9.99
C TYR A 301 -6.69 2.35 9.18
N CYS A 302 -7.00 1.20 9.79
CA CYS A 302 -7.74 0.12 9.14
C CYS A 302 -9.11 0.56 8.58
N GLY A 303 -9.72 1.62 9.14
CA GLY A 303 -11.00 2.16 8.68
C GLY A 303 -10.89 3.20 7.56
N ILE A 304 -9.69 3.55 7.13
CA ILE A 304 -9.44 4.63 6.16
C ILE A 304 -9.27 4.05 4.76
N GLU A 305 -10.07 4.54 3.81
CA GLU A 305 -9.87 4.26 2.39
C GLU A 305 -8.77 5.20 1.86
N GLU A 306 -7.56 4.67 1.66
CA GLU A 306 -6.52 5.41 0.96
C GLU A 306 -7.00 5.73 -0.46
N GLY A 307 -7.00 7.02 -0.81
CA GLY A 307 -7.49 7.49 -2.10
C GLY A 307 -6.93 6.68 -3.27
N GLY A 308 -7.79 6.32 -4.22
CA GLY A 308 -7.41 5.44 -5.32
C GLY A 308 -6.11 5.89 -6.00
N MET A 309 -5.17 4.96 -6.14
CA MET A 309 -3.86 5.14 -6.77
C MET A 309 -3.98 5.69 -8.21
N ASN A 310 -4.17 7.00 -8.35
CA ASN A 310 -3.97 7.73 -9.60
C ASN A 310 -2.86 8.76 -9.34
N PRO A 311 -1.59 8.43 -9.64
CA PRO A 311 -0.49 9.38 -9.62
C PRO A 311 -0.62 10.29 -10.85
N THR A 312 -1.64 11.13 -10.88
CA THR A 312 -1.81 12.11 -11.95
C THR A 312 -2.48 13.37 -11.42
N ARG A 313 -1.75 14.06 -10.55
CA ARG A 313 -1.53 15.52 -10.59
C ARG A 313 -0.65 15.93 -9.40
N PRO A 314 0.45 16.67 -9.61
CA PRO A 314 0.98 17.52 -8.55
C PRO A 314 -0.10 18.57 -8.26
N GLY A 315 -0.79 18.43 -7.13
CA GLY A 315 -1.72 19.43 -6.65
C GLY A 315 -0.94 20.66 -6.22
N SER A 316 -0.76 21.61 -7.14
CA SER A 316 -0.51 23.01 -6.79
C SER A 316 -1.79 23.57 -6.18
N ARG A 317 -1.88 23.61 -4.84
CA ARG A 317 -2.69 24.58 -4.09
C ARG A 317 -1.97 24.92 -2.78
N GLY A 318 -2.02 26.21 -2.45
CA GLY A 318 -1.10 26.91 -1.57
C GLY A 318 -1.06 26.40 -0.13
N ARG A 319 0.13 26.47 0.45
CA ARG A 319 0.40 26.29 1.86
C ARG A 319 -0.26 27.43 2.62
N ASN A 320 -1.33 27.14 3.35
CA ASN A 320 -1.62 27.89 4.56
C ASN A 320 -1.23 27.01 5.75
N ALA A 321 -0.57 27.63 6.73
CA ALA A 321 -0.13 26.97 7.95
C ALA A 321 -1.33 26.28 8.62
N ALA A 322 -1.12 25.05 9.10
CA ALA A 322 -2.14 24.28 9.79
C ALA A 322 -2.63 25.07 11.01
N PRO A 323 -3.93 25.39 11.10
CA PRO A 323 -4.45 26.15 12.23
C PRO A 323 -4.64 25.19 13.43
N PRO A 324 -4.76 25.69 14.68
CA PRO A 324 -4.83 24.86 15.88
C PRO A 324 -5.99 23.86 15.85
N VAL A 325 -5.86 22.69 16.52
CA VAL A 325 -6.80 21.55 16.45
C VAL A 325 -8.28 21.93 16.63
N LYS A 326 -8.59 22.89 17.51
CA LYS A 326 -9.97 23.39 17.70
C LYS A 326 -10.54 24.13 16.49
N SER A 327 -9.68 24.82 15.73
CA SER A 327 -10.08 25.52 14.50
C SER A 327 -10.14 24.61 13.27
N GLN A 328 -9.44 23.46 13.30
CA GLN A 328 -9.56 22.44 12.26
C GLN A 328 -10.94 21.81 12.28
N LEU A 329 -11.42 21.33 13.44
CA LEU A 329 -12.74 20.72 13.57
C LEU A 329 -13.88 21.65 13.10
N ALA A 330 -13.81 22.94 13.46
CA ALA A 330 -14.78 23.94 13.00
C ALA A 330 -14.73 24.14 11.47
N TYR A 331 -13.54 24.16 10.88
CA TYR A 331 -13.36 24.26 9.43
C TYR A 331 -13.86 23.00 8.69
N GLU A 332 -13.61 21.82 9.24
CA GLU A 332 -14.07 20.55 8.64
C GLU A 332 -15.60 20.46 8.64
N GLU A 333 -16.25 20.89 9.73
CA GLU A 333 -17.70 20.93 9.85
C GLU A 333 -18.31 21.94 8.87
N GLU A 334 -17.75 23.15 8.77
CA GLU A 334 -18.19 24.17 7.82
C GLU A 334 -18.06 23.70 6.36
N ALA A 335 -16.93 23.07 6.00
CA ALA A 335 -16.71 22.54 4.67
C ALA A 335 -17.69 21.41 4.31
N LEU A 336 -18.04 20.56 5.28
CA LEU A 336 -19.04 19.50 5.10
C LEU A 336 -20.44 20.08 4.93
N GLU A 337 -20.82 21.09 5.72
CA GLU A 337 -22.12 21.74 5.61
C GLU A 337 -22.27 22.48 4.28
N ALA A 338 -21.26 23.23 3.85
CA ALA A 338 -21.24 23.87 2.53
C ALA A 338 -21.39 22.85 1.39
N ALA A 339 -20.69 21.70 1.49
CA ALA A 339 -20.79 20.62 0.52
C ALA A 339 -22.19 19.96 0.50
N LYS A 340 -22.82 19.77 1.66
CA LYS A 340 -24.20 19.26 1.75
C LYS A 340 -25.18 20.24 1.11
N VAL A 341 -25.02 21.53 1.35
CA VAL A 341 -25.87 22.57 0.73
C VAL A 341 -25.78 22.52 -0.79
N SER A 342 -24.58 22.40 -1.38
CA SER A 342 -24.42 22.23 -2.83
C SER A 342 -25.15 20.99 -3.34
N VAL A 343 -24.98 19.84 -2.67
CA VAL A 343 -25.57 18.56 -3.08
C VAL A 343 -27.10 18.51 -2.98
N TYR A 344 -27.72 19.28 -2.07
CA TYR A 344 -29.18 19.28 -1.89
C TYR A 344 -29.92 20.45 -2.56
N LYS A 345 -29.25 21.60 -2.77
CA LYS A 345 -29.92 22.82 -3.25
C LYS A 345 -29.57 23.20 -4.68
N GLU A 346 -28.43 22.78 -5.22
CA GLU A 346 -28.04 23.15 -6.58
C GLU A 346 -28.67 22.21 -7.62
N LEU A 347 -29.24 22.78 -8.68
CA LEU A 347 -29.77 22.03 -9.82
C LEU A 347 -28.68 21.29 -10.62
N ARG A 348 -27.42 21.73 -10.50
CA ARG A 348 -26.26 21.16 -11.19
C ARG A 348 -25.05 21.14 -10.25
N PRO A 349 -25.06 20.23 -9.25
CA PRO A 349 -23.97 20.20 -8.29
C PRO A 349 -22.66 19.81 -8.95
N THR A 350 -21.59 20.22 -8.31
CA THR A 350 -20.22 19.89 -8.69
C THR A 350 -19.54 19.00 -7.66
N ILE A 351 -20.24 18.57 -6.61
CA ILE A 351 -19.73 17.68 -5.56
C ILE A 351 -20.46 16.33 -5.65
N CYS A 352 -19.73 15.23 -5.46
CA CYS A 352 -20.30 13.90 -5.52
C CYS A 352 -20.99 13.52 -4.21
N PHE A 353 -22.32 13.37 -4.23
CA PHE A 353 -23.13 13.00 -3.07
C PHE A 353 -22.70 11.67 -2.42
N ILE A 354 -22.26 10.68 -3.22
CA ILE A 354 -21.78 9.39 -2.70
C ILE A 354 -20.43 9.54 -2.00
N CYS A 355 -19.48 10.29 -2.59
CA CYS A 355 -18.20 10.57 -1.94
C CYS A 355 -18.41 11.36 -0.65
N LEU A 356 -19.25 12.39 -0.67
CA LEU A 356 -19.57 13.20 0.50
C LEU A 356 -20.16 12.36 1.64
N GLY A 357 -21.03 11.40 1.32
CA GLY A 357 -21.63 10.47 2.27
C GLY A 357 -20.72 9.32 2.73
N ASN A 358 -19.57 9.08 2.10
CA ASN A 358 -18.64 8.03 2.51
C ASN A 358 -17.66 8.57 3.57
N ARG A 359 -17.92 8.24 4.84
CA ARG A 359 -17.10 8.69 6.00
C ARG A 359 -15.69 8.10 6.04
N ARG A 360 -15.40 7.06 5.24
CA ARG A 360 -14.07 6.42 5.17
C ARG A 360 -13.10 7.15 4.26
N LEU A 361 -13.61 8.05 3.42
CA LEU A 361 -12.79 8.88 2.55
C LEU A 361 -12.23 10.09 3.33
N PRO A 362 -10.98 10.52 3.03
CA PRO A 362 -10.45 11.78 3.53
C PRO A 362 -11.34 12.98 3.18
N LEU A 363 -11.35 14.01 4.03
CA LEU A 363 -12.24 15.16 3.88
C LEU A 363 -12.10 15.85 2.51
N ASP A 364 -10.88 16.06 2.04
CA ASP A 364 -10.57 16.68 0.74
C ASP A 364 -11.16 15.89 -0.44
N VAL A 365 -11.25 14.57 -0.32
CA VAL A 365 -11.89 13.70 -1.32
C VAL A 365 -13.42 13.77 -1.20
N ARG A 366 -13.95 13.87 0.02
CA ARG A 366 -15.39 13.95 0.29
C ARG A 366 -15.99 15.27 -0.22
N THR A 367 -15.28 16.38 -0.06
CA THR A 367 -15.71 17.72 -0.45
C THR A 367 -15.16 18.17 -1.81
N HIS A 368 -14.53 17.26 -2.57
CA HIS A 368 -13.93 17.58 -3.88
C HIS A 368 -14.96 18.15 -4.86
N THR A 369 -14.74 19.41 -5.26
CA THR A 369 -15.50 20.10 -6.30
C THR A 369 -14.95 19.81 -7.70
N PHE A 370 -15.75 19.17 -8.55
CA PHE A 370 -15.44 18.97 -9.97
C PHE A 370 -15.54 20.28 -10.76
N TYR A 371 -14.75 20.41 -11.82
CA TYR A 371 -14.76 21.61 -12.67
C TYR A 371 -16.12 21.84 -13.34
N THR A 372 -16.83 20.76 -13.70
CA THR A 372 -18.18 20.83 -14.28
C THR A 372 -19.08 19.73 -13.73
N SER A 373 -20.39 19.94 -13.78
CA SER A 373 -21.38 18.88 -13.51
C SER A 373 -21.23 17.68 -14.44
N GLY A 374 -20.79 17.90 -15.69
CA GLY A 374 -20.48 16.81 -16.63
C GLY A 374 -19.30 15.95 -16.19
N ASP A 375 -18.30 16.53 -15.52
CA ASP A 375 -17.19 15.75 -14.93
C ASP A 375 -17.62 14.99 -13.69
N LEU A 376 -18.51 15.56 -12.88
CA LEU A 376 -19.19 14.85 -11.80
C LEU A 376 -19.98 13.64 -12.35
N SER A 377 -20.77 13.80 -13.41
CA SER A 377 -21.50 12.71 -14.05
C SER A 377 -20.57 11.58 -14.53
N LYS A 378 -19.43 11.92 -15.14
CA LYS A 378 -18.42 10.92 -15.55
C LYS A 378 -17.82 10.21 -14.33
N HIS A 379 -17.52 10.95 -13.27
CA HIS A 379 -17.02 10.40 -12.01
C HIS A 379 -18.04 9.44 -11.41
N PHE A 380 -19.29 9.86 -11.24
CA PHE A 380 -20.38 9.05 -10.71
C PHE A 380 -20.56 7.76 -11.51
N LYS A 381 -20.59 7.86 -12.84
CA LYS A 381 -20.70 6.69 -13.72
C LYS A 381 -19.54 5.71 -13.56
N ARG A 382 -18.30 6.19 -13.56
CA ARG A 382 -17.10 5.35 -13.52
C ARG A 382 -16.78 4.82 -12.12
N LYS A 383 -16.94 5.65 -11.10
CA LYS A 383 -16.56 5.34 -9.72
C LYS A 383 -17.64 4.53 -9.03
N HIS A 384 -18.90 4.91 -9.17
CA HIS A 384 -20.00 4.40 -8.35
C HIS A 384 -20.96 3.49 -9.12
N LEU A 385 -21.28 3.75 -10.39
CA LEU A 385 -22.27 2.95 -11.15
C LEU A 385 -21.68 1.75 -11.90
N GLN A 386 -20.48 1.85 -12.47
CA GLN A 386 -19.83 0.76 -13.20
C GLN A 386 -19.47 -0.45 -12.32
N PRO A 387 -19.04 -0.30 -11.06
CA PRO A 387 -18.66 -1.44 -10.23
C PRO A 387 -19.82 -2.27 -9.69
N ILE A 388 -21.04 -1.73 -9.68
CA ILE A 388 -22.22 -2.39 -9.12
C ILE A 388 -22.51 -3.68 -9.89
N LYS A 389 -22.55 -4.79 -9.17
CA LYS A 389 -22.99 -6.10 -9.65
C LYS A 389 -24.45 -6.34 -9.27
N LYS A 390 -25.07 -7.30 -9.94
CA LYS A 390 -26.44 -7.72 -9.64
C LYS A 390 -26.50 -8.30 -8.23
N GLY A 391 -27.36 -7.74 -7.38
CA GLY A 391 -27.53 -8.17 -5.98
C GLY A 391 -26.67 -7.42 -4.96
N ASP A 392 -25.80 -6.50 -5.40
CA ASP A 392 -25.05 -5.66 -4.45
C ASP A 392 -26.02 -4.75 -3.66
N PRO A 393 -25.79 -4.54 -2.35
CA PRO A 393 -26.53 -3.53 -1.60
C PRO A 393 -26.16 -2.14 -2.12
N ILE A 394 -27.18 -1.35 -2.47
CA ILE A 394 -27.01 0.01 -2.97
C ILE A 394 -27.72 0.95 -1.99
N GLY A 395 -27.04 2.01 -1.56
CA GLY A 395 -27.63 3.00 -0.67
C GLY A 395 -27.05 4.38 -0.87
N CYS A 396 -27.78 5.38 -0.37
CA CYS A 396 -27.28 6.74 -0.25
C CYS A 396 -27.06 7.06 1.24
N ASN A 397 -25.80 7.18 1.65
CA ASN A 397 -25.44 7.47 3.04
C ASN A 397 -25.78 8.91 3.48
N LEU A 398 -26.06 9.81 2.54
CA LEU A 398 -26.53 11.17 2.88
C LEU A 398 -28.03 11.16 3.21
N CYS A 399 -28.81 10.43 2.42
CA CYS A 399 -30.26 10.34 2.55
C CYS A 399 -30.72 9.18 3.47
N GLN A 400 -29.80 8.29 3.84
CA GLN A 400 -30.07 7.08 4.65
C GLN A 400 -31.13 6.17 4.01
N VAL A 401 -31.09 6.03 2.67
CA VAL A 401 -32.03 5.18 1.90
C VAL A 401 -31.33 3.99 1.26
N CYS A 402 -32.02 2.85 1.23
CA CYS A 402 -31.64 1.65 0.48
C CYS A 402 -32.32 1.66 -0.90
N LEU A 403 -31.57 1.28 -1.93
CA LEU A 403 -31.98 1.33 -3.33
C LEU A 403 -31.86 -0.08 -3.92
N ILE A 404 -32.90 -0.51 -4.64
CA ILE A 404 -33.05 -1.92 -5.05
C ILE A 404 -32.22 -2.23 -6.31
N SER A 405 -31.97 -1.22 -7.15
CA SER A 405 -31.26 -1.43 -8.42
C SER A 405 -30.44 -0.21 -8.83
N LYS A 406 -29.60 -0.43 -9.84
CA LYS A 406 -28.78 0.61 -10.46
C LYS A 406 -29.65 1.74 -11.04
N GLU A 407 -30.79 1.40 -11.64
CA GLU A 407 -31.74 2.37 -12.18
C GLU A 407 -32.36 3.21 -11.06
N HIS A 408 -32.69 2.60 -9.92
CA HIS A 408 -33.18 3.34 -8.75
C HIS A 408 -32.13 4.32 -8.22
N LEU A 409 -30.84 3.95 -8.22
CA LEU A 409 -29.76 4.86 -7.85
C LEU A 409 -29.59 6.01 -8.84
N GLN A 410 -29.72 5.75 -10.14
CA GLN A 410 -29.66 6.81 -11.16
C GLN A 410 -30.82 7.80 -11.02
N ARG A 411 -32.05 7.31 -10.78
CA ARG A 411 -33.20 8.17 -10.50
C ARG A 411 -33.00 8.97 -9.21
N HIS A 412 -32.62 8.32 -8.11
CA HIS A 412 -32.35 9.01 -6.84
C HIS A 412 -31.26 10.09 -6.99
N ALA A 413 -30.18 9.79 -7.72
CA ALA A 413 -29.12 10.75 -8.00
C ALA A 413 -29.64 11.98 -8.76
N PHE A 414 -30.57 11.79 -9.70
CA PHE A 414 -31.17 12.86 -10.48
C PHE A 414 -32.20 13.65 -9.66
N ASP A 415 -33.16 12.96 -9.05
CA ASP A 415 -34.31 13.56 -8.38
C ASP A 415 -33.93 14.30 -7.08
N VAL A 416 -32.99 13.74 -6.30
CA VAL A 416 -32.62 14.27 -4.97
C VAL A 416 -31.33 15.08 -5.00
N HIS A 417 -30.39 14.72 -5.88
CA HIS A 417 -29.04 15.28 -5.88
C HIS A 417 -28.64 15.91 -7.21
N GLY A 418 -29.57 16.16 -8.15
CA GLY A 418 -29.31 16.85 -9.42
C GLY A 418 -28.22 16.25 -10.31
N THR A 419 -27.78 15.00 -10.04
CA THR A 419 -26.63 14.36 -10.68
C THR A 419 -27.09 13.42 -11.79
N VAL A 420 -26.76 13.77 -13.04
CA VAL A 420 -27.17 13.02 -14.24
C VAL A 420 -26.18 11.88 -14.56
N SER A 421 -26.61 10.69 -15.02
CA SER A 421 -25.72 9.61 -15.50
C SER A 421 -26.28 8.67 -16.56
#